data_AF-A0A1C3WHK6-F1
#
_entry.id   AF-A0A1C3WHK6-F1
#
_cell.length_a   1.000
_cell.length_b   1.000
_cell.length_c   1.000
_cell.angle_alpha   90.00
_cell.angle_beta   90.00
_cell.angle_gamma   90.00
#
_symmetry.space_group_name_H-M   'P 1'
#
loop_
_entity.id
_entity.type
_entity.pdbx_description
1 polymer ?
#
loop_
_entity_poly.entity_id
_entity_poly.type
_entity_poly.pdbx_seq_one_letter_code
_entity_poly.pdbx_strand_id
1 'polypeptide(L)'
;MPFVTVKLTREGTEPGVDRTTAAQKAEIYKGISQVLFDVLGKPPEWTWVVVEEVEMEDWGWGGMPVAEYRNKLAAQGSASKKLHEDGTSN
;
A
#
# COMPACT_ATOMS: atom_id res chain seq x y z
N MET A 1 -2.07 -0.72 -25.70
CA MET A 1 -3.21 -0.71 -24.78
C MET A 1 -2.74 -1.32 -23.46
N PRO A 2 -2.17 -0.52 -22.54
CA PRO A 2 -1.76 -1.01 -21.23
C PRO A 2 -2.94 -1.44 -20.37
N PHE A 3 -2.71 -2.46 -19.53
CA PHE A 3 -3.65 -2.89 -18.49
C PHE A 3 -2.88 -2.99 -17.17
N VAL A 4 -3.39 -2.33 -16.13
CA VAL A 4 -2.77 -2.28 -14.81
C VAL A 4 -3.80 -2.68 -13.77
N THR A 5 -3.48 -3.70 -12.97
CA THR A 5 -4.23 -4.04 -11.76
C THR A 5 -3.50 -3.47 -10.55
N VAL A 6 -4.22 -2.68 -9.76
CA VAL A 6 -3.79 -2.23 -8.43
C VAL A 6 -4.54 -3.07 -7.42
N LYS A 7 -3.82 -3.97 -6.75
CA LYS A 7 -4.37 -4.69 -5.59
C LYS A 7 -3.84 -4.07 -4.32
N LEU A 8 -4.74 -3.80 -3.38
CA LEU A 8 -4.40 -3.27 -2.07
C LEU A 8 -5.31 -3.84 -1.01
N THR A 9 -4.85 -3.82 0.23
CA THR A 9 -5.66 -4.15 1.40
C THR A 9 -6.82 -3.17 1.53
N ARG A 10 -7.99 -3.68 1.90
CA ARG A 10 -9.17 -2.89 2.22
C ARG A 10 -8.97 -2.27 3.59
N GLU A 11 -8.30 -1.13 3.59
CA GLU A 11 -8.01 -0.38 4.80
C GLU A 11 -8.31 1.10 4.59
N GLY A 12 -8.69 1.75 5.69
CA GLY A 12 -8.86 3.18 5.77
C GLY A 12 -7.54 3.92 5.73
N THR A 13 -7.54 5.05 5.04
CA THR A 13 -6.42 6.00 5.03
C THR A 13 -6.69 7.25 5.88
N GLU A 14 -7.91 7.37 6.40
CA GLU A 14 -8.40 8.49 7.21
C GLU A 14 -9.29 7.97 8.36
N PRO A 15 -9.42 8.71 9.49
CA PRO A 15 -10.29 8.31 10.58
C PRO A 15 -11.75 8.10 10.15
N GLY A 16 -12.31 6.95 10.49
CA GLY A 16 -13.70 6.60 10.18
C GLY A 16 -13.95 6.08 8.76
N VAL A 17 -12.90 5.93 7.95
CA VAL A 17 -12.96 5.29 6.64
C VAL A 17 -12.39 3.87 6.76
N ASP A 18 -13.04 2.87 6.16
CA ASP A 18 -12.63 1.45 6.21
C ASP A 18 -12.01 0.96 4.89
N ARG A 19 -11.86 1.85 3.90
CA ARG A 19 -11.47 1.50 2.52
C ARG A 19 -10.87 2.67 1.75
N THR A 20 -10.43 2.42 0.53
CA THR A 20 -9.95 3.49 -0.36
C THR A 20 -11.12 4.32 -0.88
N THR A 21 -11.03 5.64 -0.74
CA THR A 21 -12.12 6.56 -1.14
C THR A 21 -12.20 6.70 -2.66
N ALA A 22 -13.35 7.19 -3.16
CA ALA A 22 -13.51 7.47 -4.59
C ALA A 22 -12.50 8.51 -5.10
N ALA A 23 -12.17 9.52 -4.28
CA ALA A 23 -11.17 10.54 -4.62
C ALA A 23 -9.76 9.93 -4.75
N GLN A 24 -9.38 9.05 -3.83
CA GLN A 24 -8.09 8.35 -3.89
C GLN A 24 -7.99 7.45 -5.12
N LYS A 25 -9.07 6.71 -5.45
CA LYS A 25 -9.12 5.90 -6.67
C LYS A 25 -8.96 6.77 -7.93
N ALA A 26 -9.58 7.94 -7.98
CA ALA A 26 -9.43 8.87 -9.10
C ALA A 26 -7.98 9.34 -9.28
N GLU A 27 -7.29 9.68 -8.19
CA GLU A 27 -5.88 10.06 -8.24
C GLU A 27 -4.98 8.89 -8.67
N ILE A 28 -5.27 7.65 -8.22
CA ILE A 28 -4.56 6.44 -8.67
C ILE A 28 -4.70 6.25 -10.19
N TYR A 29 -5.92 6.34 -10.73
CA TYR A 29 -6.17 6.17 -12.17
C TYR A 29 -5.42 7.21 -12.99
N LYS A 30 -5.45 8.48 -12.55
CA LYS A 30 -4.74 9.58 -13.19
C LYS A 30 -3.24 9.37 -13.15
N GLY A 31 -2.68 9.07 -11.97
CA GLY A 31 -1.24 8.90 -11.78
C GLY A 31 -0.66 7.77 -12.62
N ILE A 32 -1.30 6.60 -12.60
CA ILE A 32 -0.84 5.42 -13.38
C ILE A 32 -0.92 5.70 -14.89
N SER A 33 -2.04 6.28 -15.35
CA SER A 33 -2.20 6.62 -16.77
C SER A 33 -1.17 7.64 -17.23
N GLN A 34 -0.85 8.63 -16.39
CA GLN A 34 0.17 9.63 -16.70
C GLN A 34 1.57 9.01 -16.81
N VAL A 35 1.96 8.12 -15.90
CA VAL A 35 3.26 7.42 -15.97
C VAL A 35 3.39 6.65 -17.29
N LEU A 36 2.33 5.96 -17.72
CA LEU A 36 2.34 5.20 -18.96
C LEU A 36 2.40 6.10 -20.21
N PHE A 37 1.78 7.27 -20.15
CA PHE A 37 1.94 8.29 -21.18
C PHE A 37 3.38 8.80 -21.23
N ASP A 38 3.93 9.21 -20.09
CA ASP A 38 5.26 9.81 -20.01
C ASP A 38 6.38 8.86 -20.45
N VAL A 39 6.28 7.57 -20.06
CA VAL A 39 7.34 6.58 -20.32
C VAL A 39 7.17 5.91 -21.68
N LEU A 40 5.94 5.58 -22.10
CA LEU A 40 5.67 4.76 -23.28
C LEU A 40 4.97 5.50 -24.42
N GLY A 41 4.63 6.78 -24.24
CA GLY A 41 3.86 7.56 -25.21
C GLY A 41 2.45 7.00 -25.45
N LYS A 42 1.87 6.27 -24.48
CA LYS A 42 0.54 5.68 -24.63
C LYS A 42 -0.53 6.64 -24.10
N PRO A 43 -1.52 7.00 -24.94
CA PRO A 43 -2.57 7.91 -24.51
C PRO A 43 -3.42 7.26 -23.40
N PRO A 44 -3.92 8.02 -22.41
CA PRO A 44 -4.75 7.50 -21.31
C PRO A 44 -5.99 6.74 -21.79
N GLU A 45 -6.56 7.12 -22.93
CA GLU A 45 -7.72 6.48 -23.56
C GLU A 45 -7.44 5.03 -23.97
N TRP A 46 -6.17 4.63 -24.04
CA TRP A 46 -5.74 3.25 -24.32
C TRP A 46 -5.25 2.52 -23.07
N THR A 47 -5.42 3.10 -21.89
CA THR A 47 -4.95 2.57 -20.62
C THR A 47 -6.13 2.15 -19.76
N TRP A 48 -6.10 0.91 -19.27
CA TRP A 48 -7.07 0.39 -18.33
C TRP A 48 -6.42 0.20 -16.97
N VAL A 49 -7.02 0.81 -15.94
CA VAL A 49 -6.59 0.68 -14.55
C VAL A 49 -7.75 0.09 -13.76
N VAL A 50 -7.51 -1.04 -13.09
CA VAL A 50 -8.48 -1.71 -12.22
C VAL A 50 -7.96 -1.70 -10.80
N VAL A 51 -8.76 -1.22 -9.85
CA VAL A 51 -8.45 -1.25 -8.42
C VAL A 51 -9.26 -2.35 -7.75
N GLU A 52 -8.57 -3.29 -7.13
CA GLU A 52 -9.13 -4.40 -6.36
C GLU A 52 -8.71 -4.26 -4.89
N GLU A 53 -9.69 -4.07 -4.01
CA GLU A 53 -9.47 -4.11 -2.57
C GLU A 53 -9.66 -5.53 -2.06
N VAL A 54 -8.72 -5.99 -1.24
CA VAL A 54 -8.69 -7.34 -0.66
C VAL A 54 -8.77 -7.22 0.86
N GLU A 55 -9.59 -8.03 1.51
CA GLU A 55 -9.69 -8.02 2.97
C GLU A 55 -8.33 -8.32 3.62
N MET A 56 -8.06 -7.74 4.80
CA MET A 56 -6.75 -7.88 5.43
C MET A 56 -6.43 -9.32 5.83
N GLU A 57 -7.44 -10.12 6.18
CA GLU A 57 -7.27 -11.53 6.54
C GLU A 57 -6.84 -12.38 5.33
N ASP A 58 -7.20 -11.95 4.12
CA ASP A 58 -6.86 -12.61 2.86
C ASP A 58 -5.50 -12.15 2.30
N TRP A 59 -4.80 -11.26 3.01
CA TRP A 59 -3.49 -10.74 2.60
C TRP A 59 -2.36 -11.37 3.43
N GLY A 60 -1.54 -12.21 2.79
CA GLY A 60 -0.37 -12.83 3.42
C GLY A 60 0.92 -12.03 3.20
N TRP A 61 1.72 -11.84 4.25
CA TRP A 61 3.06 -11.28 4.15
C TRP A 61 4.03 -12.03 5.07
N GLY A 62 5.14 -12.52 4.52
CA GLY A 62 6.17 -13.22 5.30
C GLY A 62 5.72 -14.57 5.88
N GLY A 63 4.72 -15.21 5.25
CA GLY A 63 4.17 -16.50 5.67
C GLY A 63 3.10 -16.43 6.78
N MET A 64 2.54 -15.24 7.04
CA MET A 64 1.47 -15.03 8.04
C MET A 64 0.47 -13.96 7.56
N PRO A 65 -0.71 -13.83 8.19
CA PRO A 65 -1.62 -12.73 7.93
C PRO A 65 -0.93 -11.37 8.09
N VAL A 66 -1.27 -10.40 7.23
CA VAL A 66 -0.59 -9.09 7.18
C VAL A 66 -0.62 -8.36 8.52
N ALA A 67 -1.70 -8.50 9.29
CA ALA A 67 -1.83 -7.90 10.62
C ALA A 67 -0.78 -8.47 11.60
N GLU A 68 -0.57 -9.79 11.60
CA GLU A 68 0.45 -10.44 12.43
C GLU A 68 1.86 -10.00 12.02
N TYR A 69 2.11 -9.91 10.71
CA TYR A 69 3.41 -9.47 10.20
C TYR A 69 3.72 -8.03 10.61
N ARG A 70 2.75 -7.11 10.50
CA ARG A 70 2.89 -5.71 10.95
C ARG A 70 3.21 -5.64 12.45
N ASN A 71 2.53 -6.43 13.28
CA ASN A 71 2.82 -6.51 14.72
C ASN A 71 4.24 -7.00 15.01
N LYS A 72 4.72 -8.01 14.27
CA LYS A 72 6.10 -8.50 14.38
C LYS A 72 7.11 -7.41 14.05
N LEU A 73 6.90 -6.64 12.98
CA LEU A 73 7.78 -5.53 12.62
C LEU A 73 7.80 -4.43 13.69
N ALA A 74 6.64 -4.07 14.25
CA ALA A 74 6.55 -3.06 15.31
C ALA A 74 7.30 -3.48 16.59
N ALA A 75 7.20 -4.76 16.97
CA ALA A 75 7.93 -5.33 18.09
C ALA A 75 9.46 -5.31 17.85
N GLN A 76 9.90 -5.67 16.64
CA GLN A 76 11.32 -5.63 16.26
C GLN A 76 11.88 -4.21 16.26
N GLY A 77 11.14 -3.23 15.71
CA GLY A 77 11.53 -1.83 15.73
C GLY A 77 11.66 -1.26 17.15
N SER A 78 10.74 -1.65 18.04
CA SER A 78 10.77 -1.25 19.46
C SER A 78 11.96 -1.86 20.20
N ALA A 79 12.31 -3.11 19.92
CA ALA A 79 13.48 -3.77 20.50
C ALA A 79 14.81 -3.13 20.05
N SER A 80 14.95 -2.79 18.77
CA SER A 80 16.13 -2.07 18.26
C SER A 80 16.29 -0.68 18.87
N LYS A 81 15.19 0.03 19.13
CA LYS A 81 15.23 1.37 19.74
C LYS A 81 15.68 1.32 21.21
N LYS A 82 15.20 0.34 21.98
CA LYS A 82 15.57 0.17 23.39
C LYS A 82 17.05 -0.16 23.58
N LEU A 83 17.62 -1.01 22.71
CA LEU A 83 19.06 -1.31 22.69
C LEU A 83 19.93 -0.08 22.43
N HIS A 84 19.45 0.88 21.64
CA HIS A 84 20.16 2.13 21.37
C HIS A 84 20.07 3.15 22.52
N GLU A 85 18.97 3.19 23.27
CA GLU A 85 18.77 4.11 24.40
C GLU A 85 19.52 3.65 25.67
N ASP A 86 19.51 2.34 25.95
CA ASP A 86 20.17 1.75 27.14
C ASP A 86 21.72 1.72 27.01
N GLY A 87 22.27 1.95 25.82
CA GLY A 87 23.72 1.96 25.54
C GLY A 87 24.43 3.31 25.76
N THR A 88 23.72 4.35 26.20
CA THR A 88 24.27 5.72 26.34
C THR A 88 24.56 6.17 27.77
N SER A 89 24.37 5.30 28.77
CA SER A 89 24.86 5.59 30.13
C SER A 89 26.24 4.96 30.33
N ASN A 90 27.28 5.74 30.07
CA ASN A 90 28.64 5.49 30.55
C ASN A 90 29.00 6.55 31.59
#